data_AF-A0A4R7F9K9-F1
#
_entry.id   AF-A0A4R7F9K9-F1
#
_cell.length_a   1.000
_cell.length_b   1.000
_cell.length_c   1.000
_cell.angle_alpha   90.00
_cell.angle_beta   90.00
_cell.angle_gamma   90.00
#
_symmetry.space_group_name_H-M   'P 1'
#
loop_
_entity.id
_entity.type
_entity.pdbx_description
1 polymer ?
#
loop_
_entity_poly.entity_id
_entity_poly.type
_entity_poly.pdbx_seq_one_letter_code
_entity_poly.pdbx_strand_id
1 'polypeptide(L)' 'MNSPFAGLRVVKSAMAIVMKEKWAVRMHPTPKRRRRWTVRRETYMAPGVIRMDHTLYVHPEIYAELIKPAPKEAP' A
#
# COMPACT_ATOMS: atom_id res chain seq x y z
N MET A 1 25.68 3.69 14.14
CA MET A 1 24.28 3.61 13.66
C MET A 1 24.25 2.69 12.45
N ASN A 2 23.94 1.41 12.64
CA ASN A 2 23.72 0.50 11.52
C ASN A 2 22.30 0.77 10.98
N SER A 3 22.20 1.53 9.90
CA SER A 3 20.95 1.61 9.14
C SER A 3 20.58 0.19 8.71
N PRO A 4 19.34 -0.29 8.94
CA PRO A 4 18.91 -1.62 8.50
C PRO A 4 18.95 -1.79 6.96
N PHE A 5 19.28 -0.71 6.23
CA PHE A 5 19.45 -0.67 4.78
C PHE A 5 20.92 -0.61 4.32
N ALA A 6 21.89 -0.90 5.20
CA ALA A 6 23.30 -0.91 4.83
C ALA A 6 23.55 -1.84 3.62
N GLY A 7 24.00 -1.25 2.50
CA GLY A 7 24.23 -1.97 1.24
C GLY A 7 23.03 -2.03 0.27
N LEU A 8 21.89 -1.42 0.61
CA LEU A 8 20.71 -1.33 -0.27
C LEU A 8 20.52 0.10 -0.79
N ARG A 9 20.38 0.25 -2.10
CA ARG A 9 20.00 1.50 -2.74
C ARG A 9 18.49 1.70 -2.61
N VAL A 10 18.06 2.72 -1.89
CA VAL A 10 16.63 3.06 -1.79
C VAL A 10 16.28 4.09 -2.86
N VAL A 11 15.29 3.77 -3.70
CA VAL A 11 14.81 4.62 -4.79
C VAL A 11 13.32 4.89 -4.59
N LYS A 12 12.94 6.16 -4.62
CA LYS A 12 11.53 6.57 -4.65
C LYS A 12 10.95 6.27 -6.03
N SER A 13 9.91 5.46 -6.10
CA SER A 13 9.22 5.17 -7.36
C SER A 13 7.72 5.11 -7.15
N ALA A 14 6.96 5.92 -7.90
CA ALA A 14 5.51 5.86 -7.93
C ALA A 14 4.98 4.54 -8.51
N MET A 15 5.83 3.78 -9.21
CA MET A 15 5.48 2.45 -9.72
C MET A 15 5.67 1.33 -8.70
N ALA A 16 6.20 1.63 -7.51
CA ALA A 16 6.27 0.68 -6.41
C ALA A 16 4.87 0.47 -5.80
N ILE A 17 4.03 -0.26 -6.53
CA ILE A 17 2.63 -0.51 -6.20
C ILE A 17 2.46 -2.01 -5.97
N VAL A 18 1.64 -2.39 -5.00
CA VAL A 18 1.23 -3.77 -4.74
C VAL A 18 -0.26 -3.90 -5.02
N MET A 19 -0.64 -4.93 -5.76
CA MET A 19 -2.04 -5.31 -5.94
C MET A 19 -2.54 -5.96 -4.65
N LYS A 20 -3.55 -5.35 -4.04
CA LYS A 20 -4.26 -5.89 -2.88
C LYS A 20 -5.70 -6.20 -3.26
N GLU A 21 -6.33 -7.04 -2.48
CA GLU A 21 -7.73 -7.39 -2.65
C GLU A 21 -8.51 -7.01 -1.40
N LYS A 22 -9.69 -6.44 -1.59
CA LYS A 22 -10.62 -6.14 -0.51
C LYS A 22 -12.00 -6.69 -0.84
N TRP A 23 -12.73 -7.06 0.19
CA TRP A 23 -14.16 -7.32 0.07
C TRP A 23 -14.90 -5.98 0.11
N ALA A 24 -15.68 -5.70 -0.92
CA ALA A 24 -16.50 -4.51 -1.02
C ALA A 24 -17.97 -4.90 -1.17
N VAL A 25 -18.84 -4.19 -0.45
CA VAL A 25 -20.29 -4.28 -0.66
C VAL A 25 -20.65 -3.29 -1.74
N ARG A 26 -21.14 -3.78 -2.89
CA ARG A 26 -21.58 -2.98 -4.02
C ARG A 26 -23.05 -3.19 -4.29
N MET A 27 -23.64 -2.24 -5.00
CA MET A 27 -24.98 -2.43 -5.53
C MET A 27 -25.00 -3.62 -6.48
N HIS A 28 -26.02 -4.46 -6.39
CA HIS A 28 -26.16 -5.60 -7.29
C HIS A 28 -26.34 -5.07 -8.73
N PRO A 29 -25.54 -5.56 -9.71
CA PRO A 29 -25.53 -4.99 -11.07
C PRO A 29 -26.89 -5.13 -11.76
N THR A 30 -27.61 -6.20 -11.46
CA THR A 30 -29.02 -6.37 -11.85
C THR A 30 -29.93 -5.84 -10.73
N PRO A 31 -30.93 -5.00 -11.02
CA PRO A 31 -31.86 -4.50 -10.01
C PRO A 31 -32.78 -5.63 -9.50
N LYS A 32 -32.34 -6.38 -8.49
CA LYS A 32 -33.14 -7.43 -7.84
C LYS A 32 -33.91 -6.85 -6.66
N ARG A 33 -35.24 -6.99 -6.67
CA ARG A 33 -36.15 -6.45 -5.65
C ARG A 33 -35.78 -6.83 -4.20
N ARG A 34 -35.20 -8.02 -3.98
CA ARG A 34 -34.81 -8.55 -2.65
C ARG A 34 -33.29 -8.60 -2.39
N ARG A 35 -32.44 -8.31 -3.38
CA ARG A 35 -30.98 -8.36 -3.24
C ARG A 35 -30.37 -7.14 -3.91
N ARG A 36 -30.48 -6.00 -3.22
CA ARG A 36 -29.92 -4.71 -3.67
C ARG A 36 -28.40 -4.64 -3.55
N TRP A 37 -27.80 -5.49 -2.72
CA TRP A 37 -26.37 -5.47 -2.42
C TRP A 37 -25.73 -6.82 -2.74
N THR A 38 -24.46 -6.79 -3.14
CA THR A 38 -23.61 -7.94 -3.40
C THR A 38 -22.23 -7.70 -2.81
N VAL A 39 -21.66 -8.72 -2.19
CA VAL A 39 -20.27 -8.70 -1.72
C VAL A 39 -19.39 -9.20 -2.86
N ARG A 40 -18.41 -8.39 -3.25
CA ARG A 40 -17.46 -8.72 -4.32
C ARG A 40 -16.04 -8.49 -3.87
N ARG A 41 -15.13 -9.30 -4.39
CA ARG A 41 -13.69 -9.11 -4.23
C ARG A 41 -13.24 -8.10 -5.26
N GLU A 42 -12.70 -6.97 -4.82
CA GLU A 42 -12.17 -5.91 -5.66
C GLU A 42 -10.65 -5.84 -5.50
N THR A 43 -9.94 -5.90 -6.62
CA THR A 43 -8.52 -5.63 -6.67
C THR A 43 -8.29 -4.12 -6.69
N TYR A 44 -7.34 -3.64 -5.89
CA TYR A 44 -6.93 -2.25 -5.89
C TYR A 44 -5.41 -2.13 -5.80
N MET A 45 -4.91 -1.05 -6.37
CA MET A 45 -3.50 -0.67 -6.31
C MET A 45 -3.24 0.04 -4.98
N ALA A 46 -2.28 -0.47 -4.22
CA ALA A 46 -1.84 0.14 -2.97
C ALA A 46 -0.36 0.53 -3.05
N PRO A 47 0.07 1.61 -2.38
CA PRO A 47 1.48 1.89 -2.13
C PRO A 47 2.22 0.65 -1.62
N GLY A 48 3.40 0.38 -2.16
CA GLY A 48 4.19 -0.79 -1.81
C GLY A 48 5.69 -0.55 -1.77
N VAL A 49 6.40 -1.63 -1.43
CA VAL A 49 7.86 -1.71 -1.47
C VAL A 49 8.23 -2.93 -2.31
N ILE A 50 9.06 -2.71 -3.32
CA ILE A 50 9.53 -3.77 -4.22
C ILE A 50 11.04 -3.84 -4.11
N ARG A 51 11.56 -5.03 -3.81
CA ARG A 51 13.00 -5.30 -3.84
C ARG A 51 13.37 -5.91 -5.18
N MET A 52 14.34 -5.30 -5.85
CA MET A 52 15.01 -5.86 -7.02
C MET A 52 16.52 -5.82 -6.72
N ASP A 53 17.11 -7.00 -6.55
CA ASP A 53 18.52 -7.17 -6.19
C ASP A 53 18.93 -6.37 -4.94
N HIS A 54 19.81 -5.39 -5.15
CA HIS A 54 20.33 -4.46 -4.16
C HIS A 54 19.58 -3.12 -4.13
N THR A 55 18.46 -3.01 -4.87
CA THR A 55 17.64 -1.79 -4.94
C THR A 55 16.27 -2.03 -4.32
N LEU A 56 15.87 -1.14 -3.41
CA LEU A 56 14.53 -1.07 -2.84
C LEU A 56 13.78 0.08 -3.50
N TYR A 57 12.77 -0.24 -4.29
CA TYR A 57 11.82 0.72 -4.82
C TYR A 57 10.69 0.92 -3.81
N VAL A 58 10.56 2.14 -3.30
CA VAL A 58 9.59 2.49 -2.25
C VAL A 58 8.60 3.50 -2.82
N HIS A 59 7.30 3.27 -2.59
CA HIS A 59 6.27 4.23 -2.96
C HIS A 59 6.48 5.54 -2.19
N PRO A 60 6.30 6.73 -2.80
CA PRO A 60 6.52 8.02 -2.15
C PRO A 60 5.74 8.19 -0.83
N GLU A 61 4.52 7.66 -0.75
CA GLU A 61 3.69 7.71 0.47
C GLU A 61 4.32 6.93 1.64
N ILE A 62 4.80 5.71 1.39
CA ILE A 62 5.47 4.88 2.40
C ILE A 62 6.80 5.52 2.79
N TYR A 63 7.53 6.05 1.81
CA TYR A 63 8.80 6.72 2.07
C TYR A 63 8.62 7.97 2.95
N ALA A 64 7.54 8.72 2.74
CA ALA A 64 7.22 9.88 3.58
C ALA A 64 6.93 9.47 5.03
N GLU A 65 6.26 8.33 5.26
CA GLU A 65 6.04 7.79 6.62
C GLU A 65 7.34 7.35 7.29
N LEU A 66 8.25 6.72 6.54
CA LEU A 66 9.55 6.29 7.07
C LEU A 66 10.46 7.46 7.49
N ILE A 67 10.28 8.64 6.90
CA ILE A 67 11.05 9.84 7.26
C ILE A 67 10.40 10.64 8.38
N LYS A 68 9.09 10.49 8.61
CA LYS A 68 8.43 11.22 9.68
C LYS A 68 9.13 10.88 11.00
N PRO A 69 9.67 11.88 11.73
CA PRO A 69 10.21 11.62 13.06
C PRO A 69 9.07 11.03 13.90
N ALA A 70 9.40 9.98 14.67
CA ALA A 70 8.43 9.38 15.58
C ALA A 70 7.77 10.50 16.41
N PRO A 71 6.45 10.45 16.64
CA PRO A 71 5.80 11.42 17.51
C PRO A 71 6.54 11.37 18.84
N LYS A 72 7.09 12.51 19.25
CA LYS A 72 7.76 12.67 20.54
C LYS A 72 6.68 12.35 21.58
N GLU A 73 6.72 11.16 22.18
CA GLU A 73 5.83 10.81 23.29
C GLU A 73 5.96 11.95 24.31
N ALA A 74 4.86 12.69 24.50
CA ALA A 74 4.80 13.76 25.47
C ALA A 74 4.87 13.13 26.87
N PRO A 75 5.59 13.75 27.81
CA PRO A 75 5.85 13.18 29.15
C PRO A 75 4.59 12.99 29.99
#